data_AF-A0A151NQB8-F1
#
_entry.id   AF-A0A151NQB8-F1
#
_cell.length_a   1.000
_cell.length_b   1.000
_cell.length_c   1.000
_cell.angle_alpha   90.00
_cell.angle_beta   90.00
_cell.angle_gamma   90.00
#
_symmetry.space_group_name_H-M   'P 1'
#
loop_
_entity.id
_entity.type
_entity.pdbx_description
1 polymer ?
#
loop_
_entity_poly.entity_id
_entity_poly.type
_entity_poly.pdbx_seq_one_letter_code
_entity_poly.pdbx_strand_id
1 'polypeptide(L)'
;MDLVLNAADYYFFTPYVYPATWPEDEPFRQIISLLLVTNLGALVLYFLFATLSYYFIFDHDLKKHPHFLENQVQREIKTTVQSLPWISLPTVALFFAEVRGYSKLYGNIEDSPYGWSGVILSMFSFIFFTDMCIYWIHRFLHHKCIYKRIHKPHHLWKISTPFASHAFHPVDGFMQSIPYHIYPFLFPLHKDTTSSMIQIAPLWYCIGGIFGSECT
;
A
#
# COMPACT_ATOMS: atom_id res chain seq x y z
N MET A 1 1.96 -5.34 11.28
CA MET A 1 1.92 -3.94 11.81
C MET A 1 2.27 -3.87 13.28
N ASP A 2 1.97 -4.89 14.07
CA ASP A 2 2.44 -5.04 15.46
C ASP A 2 3.96 -4.82 15.62
N LEU A 3 4.79 -5.44 14.77
CA LEU A 3 6.25 -5.26 14.81
C LEU A 3 6.67 -3.79 14.63
N VAL A 4 6.06 -3.11 13.65
CA VAL A 4 6.38 -1.71 13.33
C VAL A 4 5.87 -0.78 14.43
N LEU A 5 4.66 -1.03 14.94
CA LEU A 5 4.06 -0.24 16.01
C LEU A 5 4.87 -0.37 17.31
N ASN A 6 5.22 -1.60 17.71
CA ASN A 6 6.03 -1.86 18.91
C ASN A 6 7.41 -1.21 18.80
N ALA A 7 8.05 -1.26 17.63
CA ALA A 7 9.32 -0.56 17.40
C ALA A 7 9.15 0.96 17.50
N ALA A 8 8.09 1.52 16.90
CA ALA A 8 7.82 2.95 16.97
C ALA A 8 7.51 3.41 18.41
N ASP A 9 6.75 2.62 19.17
CA ASP A 9 6.46 2.88 20.58
C ASP A 9 7.73 2.85 21.42
N TYR A 10 8.55 1.79 21.29
CA TYR A 10 9.78 1.63 22.06
C TYR A 10 10.82 2.72 21.78
N TYR A 11 11.09 3.03 20.50
CA TYR A 11 12.16 3.95 20.13
C TYR A 11 11.75 5.41 20.08
N PHE A 12 10.46 5.72 19.91
CA PHE A 12 10.03 7.09 19.62
C PHE A 12 8.79 7.54 20.41
N PHE A 13 7.66 6.83 20.32
CA PHE A 13 6.41 7.36 20.87
C PHE A 13 6.37 7.34 22.41
N THR A 14 6.77 6.25 23.06
CA THR A 14 6.78 6.17 24.53
C THR A 14 7.78 7.13 25.17
N PRO A 15 9.01 7.29 24.65
CA PRO A 15 9.99 8.20 25.28
C PRO A 15 9.74 9.69 25.02
N TYR A 16 9.16 10.06 23.86
CA TYR A 16 9.16 11.46 23.41
C TYR A 16 7.78 12.06 23.08
N VAL A 17 6.75 11.24 22.85
CA VAL A 17 5.46 11.74 22.33
C VAL A 17 4.33 11.57 23.34
N TYR A 18 4.12 10.36 23.84
CA TYR A 18 3.04 10.07 24.79
C TYR A 18 3.51 10.20 26.25
N PRO A 19 2.66 10.69 27.15
CA PRO A 19 2.98 10.69 28.58
C PRO A 19 3.02 9.26 29.12
N ALA A 20 3.82 9.03 30.16
CA ALA A 20 3.94 7.72 30.81
C ALA A 20 2.60 7.17 31.35
N THR A 21 1.58 8.02 31.52
CA THR A 21 0.23 7.65 31.96
C THR A 21 -0.64 7.07 30.84
N TRP A 22 -0.18 7.07 29.58
CA TRP A 22 -0.95 6.60 28.43
C TRP A 22 -0.39 5.27 27.91
N PRO A 23 -1.01 4.12 28.25
CA PRO A 23 -0.46 2.80 27.94
C PRO A 23 -0.37 2.50 26.44
N GLU A 24 0.61 1.68 26.04
CA GLU A 24 0.85 1.24 24.65
C GLU A 24 -0.30 0.40 24.05
N ASP A 25 -1.07 -0.28 24.91
CA ASP A 25 -2.20 -1.13 24.52
C ASP A 25 -3.54 -0.37 24.45
N GLU A 26 -3.53 0.93 24.78
CA GLU A 26 -4.72 1.77 24.75
C GLU A 26 -5.19 2.00 23.30
N PRO A 27 -6.46 1.69 22.97
CA PRO A 27 -6.96 1.73 21.59
C PRO A 27 -6.79 3.06 20.87
N PHE A 28 -7.05 4.19 21.53
CA PHE A 28 -6.98 5.51 20.89
C PHE A 28 -5.52 5.87 20.55
N ARG A 29 -4.57 5.58 21.45
CA ARG A 29 -3.13 5.69 21.19
C ARG A 29 -2.71 4.85 20.00
N GLN A 30 -3.11 3.58 19.97
CA GLN A 30 -2.76 2.67 18.87
C GLN A 30 -3.27 3.18 17.53
N ILE A 31 -4.52 3.66 17.46
CA ILE A 31 -5.10 4.19 16.22
C ILE A 31 -4.33 5.44 15.75
N ILE A 32 -4.00 6.36 16.65
CA ILE A 32 -3.23 7.57 16.30
C ILE A 32 -1.83 7.18 15.81
N SER A 33 -1.12 6.34 16.56
CA SER A 33 0.21 5.86 16.19
C SER A 33 0.20 5.14 14.84
N LEU A 34 -0.78 4.26 14.61
CA LEU A 34 -0.95 3.57 13.33
C LEU A 34 -1.23 4.55 12.19
N LEU A 35 -2.06 5.58 12.38
CA LEU A 35 -2.28 6.62 11.37
C LEU A 35 -0.98 7.35 11.02
N LEU A 36 -0.22 7.77 12.02
CA LEU A 36 1.05 8.49 11.82
C LEU A 36 2.08 7.62 11.10
N VAL A 37 2.34 6.42 11.62
CA VAL A 37 3.32 5.48 11.05
C VAL A 37 2.92 5.07 9.63
N THR A 38 1.64 4.78 9.39
CA THR A 38 1.16 4.37 8.07
C THR A 38 1.34 5.48 7.03
N ASN A 39 0.96 6.72 7.36
CA ASN A 39 1.08 7.84 6.42
C ASN A 39 2.55 8.21 6.16
N LEU A 40 3.36 8.31 7.22
CA LEU A 40 4.78 8.62 7.07
C LEU A 40 5.52 7.52 6.32
N GLY A 41 5.27 6.26 6.66
CA GLY A 41 5.83 5.11 5.96
C GLY A 41 5.43 5.09 4.48
N ALA A 42 4.15 5.30 4.18
CA ALA A 42 3.67 5.36 2.80
C ALA A 42 4.33 6.50 2.00
N LEU A 43 4.48 7.69 2.58
CA LEU A 43 5.15 8.81 1.94
C LEU A 43 6.64 8.54 1.69
N VAL A 44 7.34 7.98 2.68
CA VAL A 44 8.76 7.62 2.56
C VAL A 44 8.96 6.58 1.46
N LEU A 45 8.21 5.49 1.47
CA LEU A 45 8.31 4.44 0.45
C LEU A 45 7.92 4.97 -0.94
N TYR A 46 6.86 5.77 -1.03
CA TYR A 46 6.45 6.41 -2.27
C TYR A 46 7.54 7.29 -2.85
N PHE A 47 8.05 8.26 -2.08
CA PHE A 47 9.09 9.16 -2.59
C PHE A 47 10.39 8.42 -2.86
N LEU A 48 10.78 7.44 -2.05
CA LEU A 48 11.98 6.65 -2.28
C LEU A 48 11.90 5.89 -3.62
N PHE A 49 10.87 5.05 -3.78
CA PHE A 49 10.79 4.19 -4.96
C PHE A 49 10.37 4.94 -6.23
N ALA A 50 9.46 5.92 -6.14
CA ALA A 50 9.08 6.72 -7.30
C ALA A 50 10.26 7.58 -7.78
N THR A 51 11.05 8.16 -6.87
CA THR A 51 12.23 8.95 -7.25
C THR A 51 13.33 8.09 -7.86
N LEU A 52 13.65 6.94 -7.25
CA LEU A 52 14.63 6.01 -7.81
C LEU A 52 14.19 5.52 -9.19
N SER A 53 12.93 5.09 -9.34
CA SER A 53 12.39 4.66 -10.63
C SER A 53 12.41 5.79 -11.66
N TYR A 54 12.07 7.00 -11.27
CA TYR A 54 12.05 8.17 -12.15
C TYR A 54 13.44 8.52 -12.68
N TYR A 55 14.50 8.43 -11.88
CA TYR A 55 15.85 8.77 -12.34
C TYR A 55 16.58 7.62 -13.04
N PHE A 56 16.36 6.37 -12.63
CA PHE A 56 17.15 5.24 -13.10
C PHE A 56 16.44 4.35 -14.14
N ILE A 57 15.12 4.37 -14.21
CA ILE A 57 14.34 3.42 -15.03
C ILE A 57 13.45 4.16 -16.04
N PHE A 58 12.84 5.27 -15.65
CA PHE A 58 11.87 5.98 -16.47
C PHE A 58 12.50 6.62 -17.71
N ASP A 59 11.95 6.30 -18.88
CA ASP A 59 12.31 6.94 -20.14
C ASP A 59 11.77 8.38 -20.20
N HIS A 60 12.68 9.34 -20.14
CA HIS A 60 12.35 10.76 -20.15
C HIS A 60 11.85 11.25 -21.51
N ASP A 61 12.08 10.51 -22.60
CA ASP A 61 11.56 10.85 -23.93
C ASP A 61 10.03 10.72 -24.00
N LEU A 62 9.42 9.92 -23.11
CA LEU A 62 7.97 9.82 -22.97
C LEU A 62 7.30 11.17 -22.65
N LYS A 63 8.03 12.13 -22.08
CA LYS A 63 7.51 13.49 -21.81
C LYS A 63 7.25 14.31 -23.05
N LYS A 64 7.83 13.92 -24.20
CA LYS A 64 7.59 14.55 -25.50
C LYS A 64 6.29 14.08 -26.14
N HIS A 65 5.67 13.01 -25.61
CA HIS A 65 4.46 12.45 -26.15
C HIS A 65 3.29 13.45 -26.07
N PRO A 66 2.44 13.58 -27.10
CA PRO A 66 1.36 14.58 -27.15
C PRO A 66 0.26 14.39 -26.07
N HIS A 67 0.21 13.25 -25.40
CA HIS A 67 -0.66 13.01 -24.25
C HIS A 67 -0.01 13.26 -22.89
N PHE A 68 1.26 13.66 -22.86
CA PHE A 68 1.91 14.10 -21.63
C PHE A 68 1.38 15.48 -21.24
N LEU A 69 0.86 15.60 -20.03
CA LEU A 69 0.18 16.79 -19.56
C LEU A 69 1.18 17.85 -19.06
N GLU A 70 0.76 19.11 -19.11
CA GLU A 70 1.53 20.18 -18.49
C GLU A 70 1.62 19.97 -16.97
N ASN A 71 2.84 20.13 -16.42
CA ASN A 71 3.16 19.94 -15.01
C ASN A 71 2.70 18.58 -14.45
N GLN A 72 2.73 17.53 -15.29
CA GLN A 72 2.14 16.23 -14.93
C GLN A 72 2.76 15.64 -13.67
N VAL A 73 4.10 15.67 -13.53
CA VAL A 73 4.79 15.14 -12.35
C VAL A 73 4.31 15.81 -11.06
N GLN A 74 4.20 17.15 -11.04
CA GLN A 74 3.71 17.87 -9.87
C GLN A 74 2.25 17.51 -9.55
N ARG A 75 1.43 17.30 -10.59
CA ARG A 75 0.01 16.92 -10.45
C ARG A 75 -0.14 15.48 -9.92
N GLU A 76 0.67 14.55 -10.40
CA GLU A 76 0.73 13.16 -9.92
C GLU A 76 1.15 13.10 -8.44
N ILE A 77 2.22 13.82 -8.07
CA ILE A 77 2.68 13.93 -6.68
C ILE A 77 1.58 14.54 -5.80
N LYS A 78 1.00 15.67 -6.22
CA LYS A 78 -0.06 16.34 -5.47
C LYS A 78 -1.25 15.42 -5.25
N THR A 79 -1.69 14.71 -6.29
CA THR A 79 -2.81 13.76 -6.21
C THR A 79 -2.50 12.64 -5.22
N THR A 80 -1.31 12.05 -5.30
CA THR A 80 -0.86 11.00 -4.38
C THR A 80 -0.87 11.49 -2.92
N VAL A 81 -0.16 12.58 -2.64
CA VAL A 81 -0.02 13.12 -1.28
C VAL A 81 -1.38 13.52 -0.69
N GLN A 82 -2.30 14.04 -1.50
CA GLN A 82 -3.65 14.35 -1.05
C GLN A 82 -4.49 13.10 -0.80
N SER A 83 -4.30 12.02 -1.55
CA SER A 83 -5.11 10.80 -1.45
C SER A 83 -4.66 9.86 -0.34
N LEU A 84 -3.35 9.77 -0.04
CA LEU A 84 -2.79 8.82 0.93
C LEU A 84 -3.45 8.89 2.33
N PRO A 85 -3.69 10.07 2.94
CA PRO A 85 -4.37 10.16 4.23
C PRO A 85 -5.76 9.54 4.22
N TRP A 86 -6.52 9.76 3.15
CA TRP A 86 -7.88 9.21 3.03
C TRP A 86 -7.88 7.71 2.78
N ILE A 87 -6.90 7.18 2.04
CA ILE A 87 -6.69 5.72 1.88
C ILE A 87 -6.31 5.09 3.23
N SER A 88 -5.47 5.77 4.00
CA SER A 88 -4.96 5.25 5.27
C SER A 88 -6.04 5.03 6.33
N LEU A 89 -7.11 5.83 6.34
CA LEU A 89 -8.17 5.75 7.37
C LEU A 89 -8.80 4.33 7.46
N PRO A 90 -9.40 3.78 6.39
CA PRO A 90 -9.93 2.42 6.42
C PRO A 90 -8.83 1.35 6.52
N THR A 91 -7.63 1.60 5.98
CA THR A 91 -6.50 0.67 6.13
C THR A 91 -6.05 0.53 7.58
N VAL A 92 -6.05 1.63 8.35
CA VAL A 92 -5.72 1.61 9.78
C VAL A 92 -6.75 0.82 10.58
N ALA A 93 -8.01 0.79 10.18
CA ALA A 93 -8.99 -0.09 10.83
C ALA A 93 -8.60 -1.58 10.70
N LEU A 94 -8.08 -1.98 9.53
CA LEU A 94 -7.55 -3.33 9.31
C LEU A 94 -6.27 -3.57 10.12
N PHE A 95 -5.34 -2.62 10.13
CA PHE A 95 -4.11 -2.72 10.93
C PHE A 95 -4.38 -2.77 12.43
N PHE A 96 -5.35 -2.00 12.90
CA PHE A 96 -5.79 -2.07 14.28
C PHE A 96 -6.34 -3.46 14.60
N ALA A 97 -7.23 -4.00 13.76
CA ALA A 97 -7.73 -5.36 13.95
C ALA A 97 -6.59 -6.41 13.93
N GLU A 98 -5.59 -6.24 13.06
CA GLU A 98 -4.40 -7.09 13.02
C GLU A 98 -3.59 -7.02 14.34
N VAL A 99 -3.31 -5.81 14.84
CA VAL A 99 -2.60 -5.59 16.12
C VAL A 99 -3.39 -6.14 17.31
N ARG A 100 -4.72 -6.13 17.25
CA ARG A 100 -5.60 -6.75 18.27
C ARG A 100 -5.68 -8.27 18.17
N GLY A 101 -4.96 -8.90 17.24
CA GLY A 101 -4.86 -10.35 17.12
C GLY A 101 -6.02 -11.00 16.36
N TYR A 102 -6.79 -10.24 15.57
CA TYR A 102 -7.86 -10.80 14.74
C TYR A 102 -7.36 -11.43 13.43
N SER A 103 -6.09 -11.23 13.08
CA SER A 103 -5.47 -11.87 11.91
C SER A 103 -4.88 -13.23 12.26
N LYS A 104 -4.59 -14.03 11.23
CA LYS A 104 -3.94 -15.36 11.33
C LYS A 104 -2.42 -15.27 11.15
N LEU A 105 -1.83 -14.12 11.48
CA LEU A 105 -0.39 -13.92 11.37
C LEU A 105 0.37 -14.67 12.45
N TYR A 106 1.38 -15.43 12.04
CA TYR A 106 2.24 -16.18 12.96
C TYR A 106 3.69 -15.69 12.90
N GLY A 107 4.41 -15.83 14.02
CA GLY A 107 5.76 -15.30 14.19
C GLY A 107 6.87 -16.33 14.03
N ASN A 108 6.62 -17.62 14.30
CA ASN A 108 7.64 -18.66 14.17
C ASN A 108 7.38 -19.52 12.93
N ILE A 109 8.44 -19.94 12.26
CA ILE A 109 8.34 -20.84 11.10
C ILE A 109 7.70 -22.19 11.49
N GLU A 110 7.88 -22.64 12.74
CA GLU A 110 7.31 -23.88 13.27
C GLU A 110 5.77 -23.85 13.35
N ASP A 111 5.16 -22.66 13.41
CA ASP A 111 3.71 -22.49 13.40
C ASP A 111 3.11 -22.70 12.00
N SER A 112 3.95 -22.75 10.96
CA SER A 112 3.54 -23.09 9.60
C SER A 112 3.34 -24.61 9.47
N PRO A 113 2.20 -25.09 8.93
CA PRO A 113 1.91 -26.52 8.77
C PRO A 113 2.98 -27.32 8.01
N TYR A 114 3.81 -26.65 7.21
CA TYR A 114 4.89 -27.25 6.43
C TYR A 114 6.24 -26.52 6.61
N GLY A 115 6.43 -25.81 7.73
CA GLY A 115 7.62 -25.01 7.99
C GLY A 115 7.90 -24.01 6.86
N TRP A 116 9.17 -23.96 6.42
CA TRP A 116 9.63 -23.11 5.31
C TRP A 116 8.89 -23.34 4.00
N SER A 117 8.56 -24.59 3.66
CA SER A 117 7.83 -24.88 2.43
C SER A 117 6.41 -24.31 2.46
N GLY A 118 5.78 -24.30 3.64
CA GLY A 118 4.48 -23.66 3.86
C GLY A 118 4.56 -22.14 3.76
N VAL A 119 5.64 -21.53 4.26
CA VAL A 119 5.88 -20.09 4.10
C VAL A 119 6.02 -19.72 2.62
N ILE A 120 6.84 -20.46 1.86
CA ILE A 120 7.01 -20.24 0.42
C ILE A 120 5.70 -20.42 -0.34
N LEU A 121 4.95 -21.49 -0.05
CA LEU A 121 3.64 -21.73 -0.67
C LEU A 121 2.65 -20.59 -0.36
N SER A 122 2.67 -20.09 0.89
CA SER A 122 1.82 -18.97 1.29
C SER A 122 2.19 -17.67 0.57
N MET A 123 3.46 -17.47 0.18
CA MET A 123 3.87 -16.33 -0.67
C MET A 123 3.28 -16.42 -2.08
N PHE A 124 3.35 -17.59 -2.71
CA PHE A 124 2.74 -17.80 -4.03
C PHE A 124 1.22 -17.63 -3.97
N SER A 125 0.59 -18.18 -2.93
CA SER A 125 -0.85 -18.02 -2.69
C SER A 125 -1.22 -16.55 -2.43
N PHE A 126 -0.38 -15.79 -1.72
CA PHE A 126 -0.57 -14.36 -1.49
C PHE A 126 -0.56 -13.59 -2.81
N ILE A 127 0.48 -13.75 -3.63
CA ILE A 127 0.59 -13.09 -4.94
C ILE A 127 -0.60 -13.44 -5.83
N PHE A 128 -0.91 -14.74 -5.94
CA PHE A 128 -2.02 -15.20 -6.76
C PHE A 128 -3.36 -14.59 -6.28
N PHE A 129 -3.61 -14.60 -4.98
CA PHE A 129 -4.83 -14.02 -4.41
C PHE A 129 -4.91 -12.52 -4.66
N THR A 130 -3.83 -11.77 -4.38
CA THR A 130 -3.81 -10.32 -4.54
C THR A 130 -4.00 -9.93 -6.01
N ASP A 131 -3.31 -10.59 -6.93
CA ASP A 131 -3.41 -10.29 -8.37
C ASP A 131 -4.82 -10.57 -8.90
N MET A 132 -5.41 -11.72 -8.53
CA MET A 132 -6.77 -12.05 -8.95
C MET A 132 -7.81 -11.09 -8.36
N CYS A 133 -7.71 -10.75 -7.08
CA CYS A 133 -8.64 -9.80 -6.45
C CYS A 133 -8.49 -8.40 -7.06
N ILE A 134 -7.27 -7.91 -7.25
CA ILE A 134 -7.02 -6.61 -7.87
C ILE A 134 -7.55 -6.57 -9.29
N TYR A 135 -7.38 -7.64 -10.08
CA TYR A 135 -7.97 -7.75 -11.42
C TYR A 135 -9.49 -7.55 -11.39
N TRP A 136 -10.20 -8.26 -10.52
CA TRP A 136 -11.66 -8.17 -10.44
C TRP A 136 -12.12 -6.82 -9.90
N ILE A 137 -11.41 -6.26 -8.92
CA ILE A 137 -11.68 -4.92 -8.37
C ILE A 137 -11.48 -3.86 -9.44
N HIS A 138 -10.38 -3.92 -10.19
CA HIS A 138 -10.10 -3.02 -11.29
C HIS A 138 -11.18 -3.12 -12.37
N ARG A 139 -11.57 -4.34 -12.77
CA ARG A 139 -12.68 -4.56 -13.71
C ARG A 139 -13.99 -3.97 -13.20
N PHE A 140 -14.27 -4.08 -11.90
CA PHE A 140 -15.45 -3.48 -11.28
C PHE A 140 -15.38 -1.94 -11.24
N LEU A 141 -14.20 -1.36 -11.00
CA LEU A 141 -13.99 0.09 -11.03
C LEU A 141 -14.26 0.70 -12.43
N HIS A 142 -14.08 -0.08 -13.49
CA HIS A 142 -14.47 0.27 -14.86
C HIS A 142 -15.97 0.20 -15.14
N HIS A 143 -16.78 -0.29 -14.20
CA HIS A 143 -18.23 -0.30 -14.36
C HIS A 143 -18.77 1.12 -14.50
N LYS A 144 -19.73 1.34 -15.42
CA LYS A 144 -20.21 2.67 -15.87
C LYS A 144 -20.62 3.60 -14.74
N CYS A 145 -21.20 3.06 -13.67
CA CYS A 145 -21.67 3.82 -12.51
C CYS A 145 -20.53 4.35 -11.61
N ILE A 146 -19.39 3.67 -11.62
CA ILE A 146 -18.26 3.90 -10.70
C ILE A 146 -17.15 4.66 -11.42
N TYR A 147 -16.85 4.24 -12.66
CA TYR A 147 -15.75 4.75 -13.46
C TYR A 147 -15.66 6.27 -13.46
N LYS A 148 -16.74 6.96 -13.84
CA LYS A 148 -16.72 8.43 -14.00
C LYS A 148 -16.35 9.19 -12.72
N ARG A 149 -16.68 8.64 -11.55
CA ARG A 149 -16.52 9.31 -10.25
C ARG A 149 -15.22 8.93 -9.55
N ILE A 150 -14.86 7.64 -9.61
CA ILE A 150 -13.79 7.07 -8.77
C ILE A 150 -12.57 6.73 -9.62
N HIS A 151 -12.74 6.06 -10.76
CA HIS A 151 -11.61 5.49 -11.52
C HIS A 151 -11.09 6.40 -12.64
N LYS A 152 -11.94 7.26 -13.22
CA LYS A 152 -11.58 8.20 -14.29
C LYS A 152 -10.41 9.13 -13.92
N PRO A 153 -10.31 9.66 -12.69
CA PRO A 153 -9.14 10.46 -12.30
C PRO A 153 -7.80 9.74 -12.47
N HIS A 154 -7.75 8.42 -12.21
CA HIS A 154 -6.56 7.61 -12.44
C HIS A 154 -6.24 7.47 -13.94
N HIS A 155 -7.25 7.29 -14.78
CA HIS A 155 -7.12 7.23 -16.24
C HIS A 155 -6.76 8.56 -16.92
N LEU A 156 -6.59 9.63 -16.14
CA LEU A 156 -6.08 10.90 -16.65
C LEU A 156 -4.61 10.80 -17.09
N TRP A 157 -3.84 9.94 -16.43
CA TRP A 157 -2.39 9.78 -16.63
C TRP A 157 -2.10 8.75 -17.72
N LYS A 158 -2.33 9.12 -18.99
CA LYS A 158 -2.11 8.21 -20.12
C LYS A 158 -0.65 7.80 -20.27
N ILE A 159 0.27 8.75 -20.12
CA ILE A 159 1.71 8.49 -20.08
C ILE A 159 2.13 8.61 -18.62
N SER A 160 2.10 7.51 -17.87
CA SER A 160 2.39 7.52 -16.44
C SER A 160 3.88 7.73 -16.18
N THR A 161 4.22 8.69 -15.31
CA THR A 161 5.54 8.65 -14.65
C THR A 161 5.46 7.76 -13.40
N PRO A 162 6.60 7.36 -12.80
CA PRO A 162 6.58 6.60 -11.54
C PRO A 162 5.82 7.28 -10.40
N PHE A 163 5.68 8.61 -10.44
CA PHE A 163 4.89 9.37 -9.47
C PHE A 163 3.37 9.18 -9.63
N ALA A 164 2.90 8.66 -10.77
CA ALA A 164 1.50 8.31 -11.01
C ALA A 164 1.06 7.03 -10.28
N SER A 165 2.01 6.23 -9.77
CA SER A 165 1.76 4.91 -9.16
C SER A 165 0.71 4.91 -8.04
N HIS A 166 0.50 6.05 -7.37
CA HIS A 166 -0.47 6.23 -6.30
C HIS A 166 -1.40 7.43 -6.52
N ALA A 167 -1.44 7.98 -7.74
CA ALA A 167 -2.24 9.15 -8.10
C ALA A 167 -3.70 8.77 -8.41
N PHE A 168 -4.38 8.19 -7.42
CA PHE A 168 -5.75 7.68 -7.51
C PHE A 168 -6.74 8.55 -6.72
N HIS A 169 -8.03 8.35 -6.99
CA HIS A 169 -9.06 8.71 -6.01
C HIS A 169 -8.90 7.84 -4.74
N PRO A 170 -9.12 8.35 -3.52
CA PRO A 170 -8.89 7.57 -2.30
C PRO A 170 -9.64 6.24 -2.23
N VAL A 171 -10.91 6.22 -2.64
CA VAL A 171 -11.70 4.98 -2.68
C VAL A 171 -11.13 3.97 -3.68
N ASP A 172 -10.61 4.44 -4.81
CA ASP A 172 -9.95 3.58 -5.81
C ASP A 172 -8.70 2.93 -5.21
N GLY A 173 -7.81 3.76 -4.64
CA GLY A 173 -6.59 3.30 -3.99
C GLY A 173 -6.86 2.31 -2.86
N PHE A 174 -7.82 2.59 -1.98
CA PHE A 174 -8.20 1.67 -0.91
C PHE A 174 -8.78 0.35 -1.44
N MET A 175 -9.68 0.40 -2.43
CA MET A 175 -10.25 -0.81 -3.02
C MET A 175 -9.15 -1.68 -3.65
N GLN A 176 -8.19 -1.09 -4.36
CA GLN A 176 -7.09 -1.86 -4.93
C GLN A 176 -6.09 -2.36 -3.89
N SER A 177 -5.92 -1.66 -2.75
CA SER A 177 -5.00 -2.10 -1.68
C SER A 177 -5.62 -3.14 -0.74
N ILE A 178 -6.94 -3.25 -0.65
CA ILE A 178 -7.63 -4.14 0.31
C ILE A 178 -7.18 -5.61 0.24
N PRO A 179 -6.88 -6.22 -0.93
CA PRO A 179 -6.55 -7.64 -0.97
C PRO A 179 -5.28 -7.98 -0.19
N TYR A 180 -4.29 -7.07 -0.19
CA TYR A 180 -3.05 -7.23 0.58
C TYR A 180 -3.30 -7.29 2.08
N HIS A 181 -4.27 -6.51 2.56
CA HIS A 181 -4.55 -6.39 3.99
C HIS A 181 -5.56 -7.42 4.49
N ILE A 182 -6.48 -7.90 3.65
CA ILE A 182 -7.48 -8.90 4.05
C ILE A 182 -6.94 -10.33 4.01
N TYR A 183 -5.94 -10.61 3.17
CA TYR A 183 -5.34 -11.95 3.06
C TYR A 183 -4.96 -12.57 4.42
N PRO A 184 -4.22 -11.88 5.32
CA PRO A 184 -3.85 -12.46 6.62
C PRO A 184 -5.02 -12.71 7.56
N PHE A 185 -6.23 -12.20 7.28
CA PHE A 185 -7.44 -12.53 8.04
C PHE A 185 -8.09 -13.83 7.53
N LEU A 186 -7.85 -14.19 6.28
CA LEU A 186 -8.41 -15.38 5.64
C LEU A 186 -7.47 -16.58 5.77
N PHE A 187 -6.18 -16.37 5.54
CA PHE A 187 -5.17 -17.42 5.45
C PHE A 187 -4.00 -17.15 6.42
N PRO A 188 -3.41 -18.21 7.01
CA PRO A 188 -2.20 -18.07 7.80
C PRO A 188 -1.04 -17.54 6.95
N LEU A 189 -0.30 -16.57 7.47
CA LEU A 189 0.87 -16.00 6.81
C LEU A 189 1.92 -15.58 7.85
N HIS A 190 3.19 -15.76 7.51
CA HIS A 190 4.29 -15.38 8.40
C HIS A 190 4.40 -13.85 8.49
N LYS A 191 4.57 -13.29 9.69
CA LYS A 191 4.56 -11.83 9.95
C LYS A 191 5.60 -11.06 9.13
N ASP A 192 6.84 -11.55 9.10
CA ASP A 192 7.93 -10.87 8.36
C ASP A 192 7.74 -10.97 6.85
N THR A 193 7.24 -12.12 6.39
CA THR A 193 6.95 -12.37 4.99
C THR A 193 5.83 -11.43 4.51
N THR A 194 4.74 -11.34 5.28
CA THR A 194 3.64 -10.40 5.02
C THR A 194 4.16 -8.96 4.92
N SER A 195 4.92 -8.53 5.92
CA SER A 195 5.45 -7.16 5.99
C SER A 195 6.38 -6.86 4.82
N SER A 196 7.21 -7.82 4.40
CA SER A 196 8.13 -7.68 3.26
C SER A 196 7.36 -7.61 1.94
N MET A 197 6.37 -8.49 1.73
CA MET A 197 5.60 -8.53 0.49
C MET A 197 4.78 -7.25 0.28
N ILE A 198 4.18 -6.70 1.35
CA ILE A 198 3.45 -5.43 1.29
C ILE A 198 4.39 -4.26 0.92
N GLN A 199 5.63 -4.25 1.41
CA GLN A 199 6.60 -3.18 1.11
C GLN A 199 7.20 -3.27 -0.30
N ILE A 200 7.32 -4.48 -0.86
CA ILE A 200 7.83 -4.70 -2.22
C ILE A 200 6.77 -4.36 -3.29
N ALA A 201 5.48 -4.50 -2.99
CA ALA A 201 4.42 -4.22 -3.95
C ALA A 201 4.48 -2.78 -4.53
N PRO A 202 4.65 -1.70 -3.73
CA PRO A 202 4.85 -0.33 -4.26
C PRO A 202 6.02 -0.21 -5.24
N LEU A 203 7.14 -0.90 -4.98
CA LEU A 203 8.28 -0.92 -5.90
C LEU A 203 7.87 -1.55 -7.24
N TRP A 204 7.15 -2.67 -7.21
CA TRP A 204 6.63 -3.31 -8.42
C TRP A 204 5.73 -2.36 -9.22
N TYR A 205 4.87 -1.58 -8.58
CA TYR A 205 4.03 -0.59 -9.28
C TYR A 205 4.82 0.60 -9.83
N CYS A 206 5.83 1.10 -9.12
CA CYS A 206 6.68 2.19 -9.59
C CYS A 206 7.53 1.79 -10.81
N ILE A 207 7.86 0.50 -10.95
CA ILE A 207 8.57 -0.05 -12.11
C ILE A 207 7.58 -0.45 -13.21
N GLY A 208 6.55 -1.25 -12.87
CA GLY A 208 5.55 -1.78 -13.80
C GLY A 208 4.64 -0.72 -14.41
N GLY A 209 4.37 0.38 -13.70
CA GLY A 209 3.65 1.54 -14.22
C GLY A 209 4.39 2.27 -15.35
N ILE A 210 5.66 1.96 -15.59
CA ILE A 210 6.44 2.39 -16.77
C ILE A 210 6.07 1.55 -18.00
N PHE A 211 5.64 0.30 -17.80
CA PHE A 211 5.44 -0.68 -18.86
C PHE A 211 3.96 -0.94 -19.21
N GLY A 212 3.00 -0.28 -18.56
CA GLY A 212 1.59 -0.64 -18.68
C GLY A 212 0.60 0.51 -18.55
N SER A 213 0.41 1.26 -19.63
CA SER A 213 -0.83 1.99 -19.91
C SER A 213 -1.37 1.71 -21.32
N GLU A 214 -1.00 0.57 -21.92
CA GLU A 214 -1.69 0.02 -23.09
C GLU A 214 -2.95 -0.74 -22.64
N CYS A 215 -3.92 -0.01 -22.07
CA CYS A 215 -5.28 -0.48 -21.87
C CYS A 215 -6.26 0.68 -22.10
N THR A 216 -6.23 1.22 -23.32
CA THR A 216 -7.40 1.85 -23.97
C THR A 216 -7.39 1.51 -25.44
#